data_AF-A0A317W3Y5-F1
#
_entry.id   AF-A0A317W3Y5-F1
#
_cell.length_a   1.000
_cell.length_b   1.000
_cell.length_c   1.000
_cell.angle_alpha   90.00
_cell.angle_beta   90.00
_cell.angle_gamma   90.00
#
_symmetry.space_group_name_H-M   'P 1'
#
loop_
_entity.id
_entity.type
_entity.pdbx_description
1 polymer ?
#
loop_
_entity_poly.entity_id
_entity_poly.type
_entity_poly.pdbx_seq_one_letter_code
_entity_poly.pdbx_strand_id
1 'polypeptide(L)'
;MDEHSEEQLHQSKQHLIITVSIVFIVLEVVCVVLRFTSKFVERLKFGWDDALMVVGLILCVADASCTIAAVKYGGVGLHQEIIRQIDPEMLVTATKFLITTPLLYFATVVPPKLAILHLYLSIFTDKMLRKICYGTGAVIIINWLVVTIAGVVSCRPLSYYWTFHGSCIDINAWLRWGGFAHILTDVVMLILPMPVVWNLHASSRLKLGIWVTFLMGSVGMVSSIIRFREFYVTDVQGDVTWAASTLVVWAEIEGGIYLIAACLPTYRPLTKFLWRRVLRKRSQTGESLHTGTGHRASQLRPGLGSTHNESKFPWMEASRSEEDVLRMVTLGSRSSADIKPGQIVVEHHFSVH
;
A
#
# COMPACT_ATOMS: atom_id res chain seq x y z
N MET A 1 -8.45 -20.83 -44.92
CA MET A 1 -8.36 -20.58 -43.47
C MET A 1 -6.87 -20.61 -43.21
N ASP A 2 -6.29 -19.42 -43.05
CA ASP A 2 -4.88 -19.19 -43.27
C ASP A 2 -4.04 -19.84 -42.17
N GLU A 3 -2.88 -20.40 -42.55
CA GLU A 3 -1.89 -21.03 -41.66
C GLU A 3 -1.48 -20.09 -40.50
N HIS A 4 -1.55 -18.78 -40.74
CA HIS A 4 -1.30 -17.74 -39.76
C HIS A 4 -2.40 -17.62 -38.68
N SER A 5 -3.66 -17.98 -39.00
CA SER A 5 -4.75 -18.02 -38.03
C SER A 5 -4.67 -19.25 -37.11
N GLU A 6 -4.17 -20.39 -37.60
CA GLU A 6 -3.94 -21.57 -36.76
C GLU A 6 -2.78 -21.35 -35.78
N GLU A 7 -1.70 -20.71 -36.21
CA GLU A 7 -0.57 -20.37 -35.36
C GLU A 7 -0.95 -19.36 -34.25
N GLN A 8 -1.86 -18.42 -34.56
CA GLN A 8 -2.44 -17.52 -33.57
C GLN A 8 -3.33 -18.25 -32.55
N LEU A 9 -4.09 -19.25 -32.98
CA LEU A 9 -4.95 -20.05 -32.10
C LEU A 9 -4.12 -20.74 -31.00
N HIS A 10 -2.96 -21.29 -31.37
CA HIS A 10 -2.06 -22.01 -30.46
C HIS A 10 -1.29 -21.13 -29.46
N GLN A 11 -1.38 -19.81 -29.56
CA GLN A 11 -0.78 -18.94 -28.57
C GLN A 11 -1.48 -19.12 -27.21
N SER A 12 -0.68 -19.18 -26.14
CA SER A 12 -1.16 -19.33 -24.76
C SER A 12 -0.60 -18.22 -23.89
N LYS A 13 -1.46 -17.53 -23.15
CA LYS A 13 -1.09 -16.53 -22.13
C LYS A 13 -1.01 -17.12 -20.72
N GLN A 14 -1.27 -18.42 -20.58
CA GLN A 14 -1.37 -19.10 -19.28
C GLN A 14 -0.10 -19.00 -18.43
N HIS A 15 1.07 -19.19 -19.05
CA HIS A 15 2.35 -19.09 -18.36
C HIS A 15 2.60 -17.69 -17.79
N LEU A 16 2.19 -16.66 -18.53
CA LEU A 16 2.34 -15.27 -18.11
C LEU A 16 1.47 -14.99 -16.87
N ILE A 17 0.19 -15.40 -16.90
CA ILE A 17 -0.73 -15.24 -15.77
C ILE A 17 -0.16 -15.90 -14.51
N ILE A 18 0.21 -17.18 -14.59
CA ILE A 18 0.72 -17.93 -13.43
C ILE A 18 2.01 -17.31 -12.88
N THR A 19 2.94 -16.94 -13.77
CA THR A 19 4.22 -16.36 -13.35
C THR A 19 4.01 -15.04 -12.62
N VAL A 20 3.16 -14.16 -13.16
CA VAL A 20 2.85 -12.86 -12.54
C VAL A 20 2.21 -13.06 -11.17
N SER A 21 1.17 -13.89 -11.05
CA SER A 21 0.50 -14.16 -9.77
C SER A 21 1.47 -14.69 -8.71
N ILE A 22 2.33 -15.66 -9.04
CA ILE A 22 3.31 -16.21 -8.09
C ILE A 22 4.32 -15.16 -7.64
N VAL A 23 4.87 -14.38 -8.58
CA VAL A 23 5.86 -13.35 -8.27
C VAL A 23 5.26 -12.28 -7.36
N PHE A 24 4.04 -11.81 -7.65
CA PHE A 24 3.39 -10.78 -6.85
C PHE A 24 3.01 -11.28 -5.46
N ILE A 25 2.44 -12.48 -5.31
CA ILE A 25 2.18 -13.07 -3.98
C ILE A 25 3.47 -13.10 -3.14
N VAL A 26 4.58 -13.60 -3.72
CA VAL A 26 5.84 -13.69 -2.97
C VAL A 26 6.32 -12.31 -2.54
N LEU A 27 6.27 -11.32 -3.43
CA LEU A 27 6.66 -9.95 -3.12
C LEU A 27 5.78 -9.33 -2.04
N GLU A 28 4.46 -9.49 -2.14
CA GLU A 28 3.49 -8.98 -1.16
C GLU A 28 3.70 -9.59 0.23
N VAL A 29 3.86 -10.92 0.31
CA VAL A 29 4.14 -11.62 1.57
C VAL A 29 5.43 -11.10 2.20
N VAL A 30 6.50 -10.99 1.41
CA VAL A 30 7.79 -10.45 1.88
C VAL A 30 7.62 -9.02 2.39
N CYS A 31 6.90 -8.17 1.66
CA CYS A 31 6.65 -6.79 2.05
C CYS A 31 5.84 -6.68 3.36
N VAL A 32 4.80 -7.49 3.53
CA VAL A 32 3.98 -7.48 4.74
C VAL A 32 4.78 -8.02 5.94
N VAL A 33 5.53 -9.11 5.77
CA VAL A 33 6.41 -9.64 6.82
C VAL A 33 7.46 -8.60 7.23
N LEU A 34 8.07 -7.91 6.26
CA LEU A 34 9.01 -6.83 6.52
C LEU A 34 8.35 -5.69 7.29
N ARG A 35 7.08 -5.36 7.00
CA ARG A 35 6.32 -4.30 7.70
C ARG A 35 6.16 -4.65 9.17
N PHE A 36 5.71 -5.87 9.47
CA PHE A 36 5.54 -6.36 10.83
C PHE A 36 6.87 -6.42 11.59
N THR A 37 7.92 -6.91 10.93
CA THR A 37 9.27 -6.94 11.50
C THR A 37 9.78 -5.54 11.83
N SER A 38 9.55 -4.56 10.96
CA SER A 38 9.91 -3.15 11.19
C SER A 38 9.25 -2.59 12.44
N LYS A 39 7.92 -2.77 12.56
CA LYS A 39 7.16 -2.31 13.73
C LYS A 39 7.61 -3.00 15.01
N PHE A 40 7.90 -4.30 14.94
CA PHE A 40 8.36 -5.07 16.10
C PHE A 40 9.73 -4.59 16.59
N VAL A 41 10.71 -4.41 15.69
CA VAL A 41 12.06 -3.92 16.02
C VAL A 41 12.01 -2.54 16.68
N GLU A 42 11.07 -1.69 16.26
CA GLU A 42 10.93 -0.33 16.77
C GLU A 42 9.93 -0.16 17.89
N ARG A 43 9.29 -1.25 18.31
CA ARG A 43 8.25 -1.26 19.36
C ARG A 43 7.11 -0.28 19.06
N LEU A 44 6.76 -0.15 17.78
CA LEU A 44 5.62 0.64 17.35
C LEU A 44 4.33 -0.09 17.70
N LYS A 45 3.29 0.66 18.06
CA LYS A 45 1.96 0.09 18.36
C LYS A 45 1.33 -0.46 17.08
N PHE A 46 0.67 -1.61 17.19
CA PHE A 46 -0.19 -2.13 16.14
C PHE A 46 -1.43 -1.27 16.02
N GLY A 47 -1.75 -0.87 14.79
CA GLY A 47 -2.87 0.00 14.49
C GLY A 47 -3.88 -0.69 13.56
N TRP A 48 -5.01 -0.02 13.33
CA TRP A 48 -6.01 -0.45 12.36
C TRP A 48 -5.44 -0.56 10.94
N ASP A 49 -4.41 0.22 10.62
CA ASP A 49 -3.68 0.12 9.35
C ASP A 49 -3.06 -1.26 9.14
N ASP A 50 -2.57 -1.93 10.19
CA ASP A 50 -1.94 -3.25 10.06
C ASP A 50 -2.98 -4.35 9.82
N ALA A 51 -4.15 -4.24 10.47
CA ALA A 51 -5.26 -5.16 10.23
C ALA A 51 -5.74 -5.08 8.77
N LEU A 52 -5.87 -3.86 8.23
CA LEU A 52 -6.19 -3.64 6.82
C LEU A 52 -5.15 -4.27 5.89
N MET A 53 -3.85 -4.17 6.20
CA MET A 53 -2.81 -4.80 5.38
C MET A 53 -2.88 -6.33 5.40
N VAL A 54 -3.21 -6.94 6.54
CA VAL A 54 -3.39 -8.41 6.63
C VAL A 54 -4.62 -8.84 5.84
N VAL A 55 -5.73 -8.13 5.97
CA VAL A 55 -6.94 -8.40 5.18
C VAL A 55 -6.64 -8.25 3.68
N GLY A 56 -5.92 -7.20 3.28
CA GLY A 56 -5.46 -6.99 1.91
C GLY A 56 -4.63 -8.16 1.39
N LEU A 57 -3.65 -8.63 2.17
CA LEU A 57 -2.83 -9.78 1.79
C LEU A 57 -3.65 -11.06 1.60
N ILE A 58 -4.58 -11.34 2.51
CA ILE A 58 -5.47 -12.50 2.40
C ILE A 58 -6.31 -12.41 1.12
N LEU A 59 -6.82 -11.22 0.80
CA LEU A 59 -7.60 -10.99 -0.42
C LEU A 59 -6.75 -11.12 -1.69
N CYS A 60 -5.52 -10.59 -1.72
CA CYS A 60 -4.61 -10.77 -2.86
C CYS A 60 -4.25 -12.25 -3.07
N VAL A 61 -3.96 -12.99 -1.99
CA VAL A 61 -3.70 -14.43 -2.08
C VAL A 61 -4.93 -15.19 -2.59
N ALA A 62 -6.13 -14.81 -2.16
CA ALA A 62 -7.37 -15.42 -2.63
C ALA A 62 -7.62 -15.12 -4.12
N ASP A 63 -7.41 -13.89 -4.56
CA ASP A 63 -7.54 -13.46 -5.95
C ASP A 63 -6.55 -14.22 -6.85
N ALA A 64 -5.27 -14.22 -6.50
CA ALA A 64 -4.23 -14.94 -7.21
C ALA A 64 -4.47 -16.46 -7.25
N SER A 65 -4.98 -17.05 -6.15
CA SER A 65 -5.36 -18.46 -6.12
C SER A 65 -6.53 -18.75 -7.07
N CYS A 66 -7.54 -17.87 -7.11
CA CYS A 66 -8.67 -17.98 -8.04
C CYS A 66 -8.21 -17.83 -9.48
N THR A 67 -7.32 -16.87 -9.78
CA THR A 67 -6.70 -16.67 -11.09
C THR A 67 -5.94 -17.91 -11.56
N ILE A 68 -5.10 -18.50 -10.70
CA ILE A 68 -4.36 -19.73 -11.03
C ILE A 68 -5.32 -20.91 -11.24
N ALA A 69 -6.38 -21.02 -10.44
CA ALA A 69 -7.42 -22.02 -10.61
C ALA A 69 -8.19 -21.84 -11.93
N ALA A 70 -8.47 -20.59 -12.34
CA ALA A 70 -9.11 -20.26 -13.60
C ALA A 70 -8.28 -20.71 -14.80
N VAL A 71 -6.96 -20.58 -14.73
CA VAL A 71 -6.04 -21.08 -15.76
C VAL A 71 -6.03 -22.60 -15.79
N LYS A 72 -5.87 -23.26 -14.63
CA LYS A 72 -5.72 -24.72 -14.54
C LYS A 72 -6.98 -25.50 -14.86
N TYR A 73 -8.14 -25.05 -14.35
CA TYR A 73 -9.40 -25.78 -14.46
C TYR A 73 -10.35 -25.17 -15.50
N GLY A 74 -10.22 -23.87 -15.80
CA GLY A 74 -11.06 -23.18 -16.79
C GLY A 74 -10.37 -22.93 -18.14
N GLY A 75 -9.06 -23.18 -18.27
CA GLY A 75 -8.34 -22.90 -19.50
C GLY A 75 -8.23 -21.40 -19.83
N VAL A 76 -8.45 -20.50 -18.87
CA VAL A 76 -8.32 -19.04 -19.08
C VAL A 76 -6.91 -18.71 -19.60
N GLY A 77 -6.82 -17.90 -20.65
CA GLY A 77 -5.57 -17.63 -21.36
C GLY A 77 -5.32 -18.51 -22.59
N LEU A 78 -6.25 -19.41 -22.92
CA LEU A 78 -6.37 -20.06 -24.23
C LEU A 78 -7.54 -19.45 -25.01
N HIS A 79 -7.49 -19.61 -26.34
CA HIS A 79 -8.62 -19.25 -27.20
C HIS A 79 -9.82 -20.16 -26.92
N GLN A 80 -11.04 -19.60 -26.90
CA GLN A 80 -12.27 -20.34 -26.59
C GLN A 80 -12.48 -21.54 -27.53
N GLU A 81 -12.06 -21.42 -28.79
CA GLU A 81 -12.17 -22.48 -29.78
C GLU A 81 -11.35 -23.73 -29.40
N ILE A 82 -10.16 -23.54 -28.84
CA ILE A 82 -9.33 -24.64 -28.35
C ILE A 82 -9.97 -25.28 -27.12
N ILE A 83 -10.51 -24.48 -26.21
CA ILE A 83 -11.15 -24.99 -25.00
C ILE A 83 -12.35 -25.88 -25.36
N ARG A 84 -13.16 -25.47 -26.34
CA ARG A 84 -14.29 -26.27 -26.86
C ARG A 84 -13.87 -27.61 -27.45
N GLN A 85 -12.69 -27.67 -28.09
CA GLN A 85 -12.15 -28.90 -28.66
C GLN A 85 -11.61 -29.86 -27.59
N ILE A 86 -11.06 -29.32 -26.49
CA ILE A 86 -10.52 -30.13 -25.38
C ILE A 86 -11.64 -30.64 -24.48
N ASP A 87 -12.41 -29.71 -23.90
CA ASP A 87 -13.51 -30.02 -22.99
C ASP A 87 -14.46 -28.80 -22.85
N PRO A 88 -15.71 -28.89 -23.34
CA PRO A 88 -16.67 -27.80 -23.22
C PRO A 88 -17.06 -27.48 -21.76
N GLU A 89 -16.91 -28.41 -20.80
CA GLU A 89 -17.19 -28.13 -19.40
C GLU A 89 -16.15 -27.18 -18.76
N MET A 90 -14.92 -27.15 -19.29
CA MET A 90 -13.91 -26.19 -18.85
C MET A 90 -14.36 -24.75 -19.12
N LEU A 91 -15.12 -24.50 -20.18
CA LEU A 91 -15.64 -23.16 -20.49
C LEU A 91 -16.63 -22.68 -19.43
N VAL A 92 -17.48 -23.57 -18.92
CA VAL A 92 -18.39 -23.27 -17.81
C VAL A 92 -17.60 -22.90 -16.55
N THR A 93 -16.54 -23.65 -16.26
CA THR A 93 -15.65 -23.37 -15.14
C THR A 93 -14.92 -22.02 -15.33
N ALA A 94 -14.47 -21.73 -16.55
CA ALA A 94 -13.85 -20.45 -16.91
C ALA A 94 -14.77 -19.27 -16.60
N THR A 95 -16.03 -19.33 -17.04
CA THR A 95 -16.97 -18.23 -16.83
C THR A 95 -17.27 -17.97 -15.35
N LYS A 96 -17.33 -19.03 -14.53
CA LYS A 96 -17.47 -18.90 -13.06
C LYS A 96 -16.29 -18.16 -12.43
N PHE A 97 -15.07 -18.44 -12.87
CA PHE A 97 -13.90 -17.69 -12.41
C PHE A 97 -13.89 -16.26 -12.96
N LEU A 98 -14.25 -16.05 -14.23
CA LEU A 98 -14.24 -14.73 -14.87
C LEU A 98 -15.26 -13.74 -14.27
N ILE A 99 -16.32 -14.21 -13.59
CA ILE A 99 -17.18 -13.33 -12.79
C ILE A 99 -16.64 -13.12 -11.37
N THR A 100 -15.92 -14.10 -10.82
CA THR A 100 -15.40 -14.06 -9.44
C THR A 100 -14.15 -13.17 -9.35
N THR A 101 -13.22 -13.25 -10.30
CA THR A 101 -11.96 -12.50 -10.30
C THR A 101 -12.17 -10.98 -10.27
N PRO A 102 -13.06 -10.36 -11.07
CA PRO A 102 -13.32 -8.92 -10.95
C PRO A 102 -13.84 -8.52 -9.56
N LEU A 103 -14.72 -9.33 -8.95
CA LEU A 103 -15.27 -9.06 -7.63
C LEU A 103 -14.20 -9.11 -6.53
N LEU A 104 -13.32 -10.11 -6.60
CA LEU A 104 -12.19 -10.24 -5.69
C LEU A 104 -11.19 -9.10 -5.88
N TYR A 105 -10.82 -8.78 -7.12
CA TYR A 105 -9.99 -7.64 -7.46
C TYR A 105 -10.50 -6.33 -6.83
N PHE A 106 -11.79 -5.99 -6.99
CA PHE A 106 -12.33 -4.77 -6.40
C PHE A 106 -12.27 -4.79 -4.86
N ALA A 107 -12.24 -5.97 -4.23
CA ALA A 107 -12.02 -6.10 -2.80
C ALA A 107 -10.53 -5.97 -2.41
N THR A 108 -9.59 -6.48 -3.21
CA THR A 108 -8.14 -6.48 -2.90
C THR A 108 -7.56 -5.06 -2.82
N VAL A 109 -8.03 -4.16 -3.67
CA VAL A 109 -7.57 -2.77 -3.77
C VAL A 109 -8.06 -1.85 -2.64
N VAL A 110 -9.13 -2.23 -1.93
CA VAL A 110 -9.75 -1.38 -0.90
C VAL A 110 -8.88 -1.25 0.36
N PRO A 111 -8.40 -2.34 1.00
CA PRO A 111 -7.64 -2.24 2.24
C PRO A 111 -6.35 -1.43 2.13
N PRO A 112 -5.49 -1.59 1.09
CA PRO A 112 -4.30 -0.76 0.95
C PRO A 112 -4.60 0.74 0.80
N LYS A 113 -5.63 1.10 0.03
CA LYS A 113 -6.06 2.51 -0.12
C LYS A 113 -6.55 3.09 1.21
N LEU A 114 -7.33 2.33 1.97
CA LEU A 114 -7.79 2.74 3.30
C LEU A 114 -6.64 2.87 4.30
N ALA A 115 -5.65 1.97 4.27
CA ALA A 115 -4.45 2.06 5.11
C ALA A 115 -3.64 3.34 4.83
N ILE A 116 -3.58 3.76 3.57
CA ILE A 116 -2.90 4.99 3.15
C ILE A 116 -3.71 6.24 3.53
N LEU A 117 -5.03 6.22 3.37
CA LEU A 117 -5.89 7.30 3.87
C LEU A 117 -5.76 7.46 5.40
N HIS A 118 -5.62 6.35 6.12
CA HIS A 118 -5.34 6.40 7.55
C HIS A 118 -3.96 7.04 7.85
N LEU A 119 -2.93 6.72 7.06
CA LEU A 119 -1.64 7.40 7.13
C LEU A 119 -1.77 8.91 6.88
N TYR A 120 -2.56 9.32 5.89
CA TYR A 120 -2.83 10.73 5.60
C TYR A 120 -3.49 11.45 6.76
N LEU A 121 -4.51 10.83 7.37
CA LEU A 121 -5.18 11.38 8.55
C LEU A 121 -4.22 11.56 9.74
N SER A 122 -3.16 10.77 9.82
CA SER A 122 -2.10 10.93 10.84
C SER A 122 -1.11 12.07 10.53
N ILE A 123 -0.98 12.44 9.25
CA ILE A 123 -0.05 13.48 8.78
C ILE A 123 -0.73 14.85 8.72
N PHE A 124 -1.97 14.91 8.25
CA PHE A 124 -2.66 16.17 8.05
C PHE A 124 -3.23 16.72 9.35
N THR A 125 -2.86 17.96 9.64
CA THR A 125 -3.43 18.76 10.74
C THR A 125 -4.63 19.58 10.25
N ASP A 126 -4.66 19.92 8.96
CA ASP A 126 -5.72 20.70 8.34
C ASP A 126 -7.07 19.96 8.36
N LYS A 127 -8.12 20.64 8.83
CA LYS A 127 -9.46 20.06 8.99
C LYS A 127 -10.13 19.76 7.65
N MET A 128 -9.88 20.54 6.61
CA MET A 128 -10.45 20.33 5.29
C MET A 128 -9.84 19.09 4.63
N LEU A 129 -8.51 18.96 4.64
CA LEU A 129 -7.83 17.78 4.09
C LEU A 129 -8.26 16.49 4.78
N ARG A 130 -8.46 16.52 6.10
CA ARG A 130 -8.99 15.37 6.85
C ARG A 130 -10.43 15.01 6.44
N LYS A 131 -11.30 16.00 6.23
CA LYS A 131 -12.67 15.76 5.71
C LYS A 131 -12.63 15.11 4.32
N ILE A 132 -11.76 15.58 3.44
CA ILE A 132 -11.56 14.99 2.11
C ILE A 132 -11.08 13.53 2.22
N CYS A 133 -10.16 13.22 3.16
CA CYS A 133 -9.72 11.84 3.40
C CYS A 133 -10.88 10.93 3.82
N TYR A 134 -11.70 11.35 4.78
CA TYR A 134 -12.88 10.58 5.21
C TYR A 134 -13.89 10.41 4.08
N GLY A 135 -14.17 11.47 3.31
CA GLY A 135 -15.04 11.42 2.14
C GLY A 135 -14.52 10.45 1.07
N THR A 136 -13.22 10.49 0.78
CA THR A 136 -12.58 9.58 -0.18
C THR A 136 -12.67 8.13 0.29
N GLY A 137 -12.42 7.86 1.58
CA GLY A 137 -12.58 6.52 2.16
C GLY A 137 -14.02 6.01 2.06
N ALA A 138 -15.01 6.87 2.31
CA ALA A 138 -16.42 6.53 2.14
C ALA A 138 -16.76 6.20 0.66
N VAL A 139 -16.27 7.00 -0.28
CA VAL A 139 -16.46 6.77 -1.72
C VAL A 139 -15.85 5.43 -2.16
N ILE A 140 -14.65 5.10 -1.68
CA ILE A 140 -13.99 3.80 -1.98
C ILE A 140 -14.85 2.63 -1.50
N ILE A 141 -15.34 2.68 -0.25
CA ILE A 141 -16.16 1.60 0.33
C ILE A 141 -17.51 1.50 -0.39
N ILE A 142 -18.18 2.63 -0.65
CA ILE A 142 -19.46 2.67 -1.36
C ILE A 142 -19.29 2.12 -2.77
N ASN A 143 -18.25 2.54 -3.49
CA ASN A 143 -17.98 2.05 -4.84
C ASN A 143 -17.77 0.53 -4.85
N TRP A 144 -16.96 0.01 -3.91
CA TRP A 144 -16.76 -1.43 -3.76
C TRP A 144 -18.08 -2.18 -3.50
N LEU A 145 -18.92 -1.68 -2.59
CA LEU A 145 -20.23 -2.28 -2.29
C LEU A 145 -21.15 -2.27 -3.51
N VAL A 146 -21.26 -1.13 -4.20
CA VAL A 146 -22.12 -0.97 -5.38
C VAL A 146 -21.67 -1.89 -6.51
N VAL A 147 -20.37 -1.91 -6.81
CA VAL A 147 -19.80 -2.77 -7.86
C VAL A 147 -19.99 -4.24 -7.52
N THR A 148 -19.78 -4.62 -6.26
CA THR A 148 -19.96 -6.02 -5.80
C THR A 148 -21.41 -6.46 -5.91
N ILE A 149 -22.35 -5.66 -5.40
CA ILE A 149 -23.78 -5.97 -5.47
C ILE A 149 -24.25 -6.01 -6.92
N ALA A 150 -23.85 -5.03 -7.74
CA ALA A 150 -24.18 -4.99 -9.15
C ALA A 150 -23.62 -6.21 -9.91
N GLY A 151 -22.41 -6.67 -9.57
CA GLY A 151 -21.82 -7.86 -10.16
C GLY A 151 -22.55 -9.15 -9.76
N VAL A 152 -22.94 -9.30 -8.49
CA VAL A 152 -23.72 -10.47 -8.03
C VAL A 152 -25.14 -10.49 -8.63
N VAL A 153 -25.74 -9.33 -8.85
CA VAL A 153 -27.12 -9.18 -9.37
C VAL A 153 -27.15 -8.97 -10.89
N SER A 154 -25.99 -8.94 -11.54
CA SER A 154 -25.84 -8.59 -12.96
C SER A 154 -26.63 -9.50 -13.90
N CYS A 155 -26.88 -10.75 -13.52
CA CYS A 155 -27.64 -11.71 -14.32
C CYS A 155 -28.81 -12.31 -13.55
N ARG A 156 -29.92 -12.54 -14.27
CA ARG A 156 -31.15 -13.15 -13.74
C ARG A 156 -31.56 -14.35 -14.61
N PRO A 157 -31.46 -15.59 -14.11
CA PRO A 157 -30.76 -16.01 -12.88
C PRO A 157 -29.23 -15.87 -12.99
N LEU A 158 -28.50 -15.87 -11.86
CA LEU A 158 -27.03 -15.87 -11.85
C LEU A 158 -26.46 -17.05 -12.68
N SER A 159 -27.20 -18.15 -12.76
CA SER A 159 -26.84 -19.30 -13.59
C SER A 159 -26.74 -18.99 -15.08
N TYR A 160 -27.29 -17.88 -15.55
CA TYR A 160 -27.14 -17.43 -16.94
C TYR A 160 -25.68 -17.43 -17.41
N TYR A 161 -24.74 -17.06 -16.52
CA TYR A 161 -23.31 -17.05 -16.84
C TYR A 161 -22.81 -18.37 -17.42
N TRP A 162 -23.42 -19.50 -17.05
CA TRP A 162 -23.03 -20.82 -17.56
C TRP A 162 -24.14 -21.61 -18.23
N THR A 163 -25.41 -21.22 -18.09
CA THR A 163 -26.54 -21.92 -18.72
C THR A 163 -27.10 -21.17 -19.93
N PHE A 164 -26.74 -19.90 -20.15
CA PHE A 164 -27.25 -19.05 -21.24
C PHE A 164 -28.79 -18.91 -21.29
N HIS A 165 -29.49 -19.23 -20.18
CA HIS A 165 -30.95 -19.15 -20.07
C HIS A 165 -31.35 -18.02 -19.11
N GLY A 166 -31.87 -16.89 -19.63
CA GLY A 166 -32.18 -15.69 -18.84
C GLY A 166 -31.74 -14.38 -19.51
N SER A 167 -31.46 -13.34 -18.70
CA SER A 167 -30.93 -12.06 -19.18
C SER A 167 -29.87 -11.49 -18.23
N CYS A 168 -28.93 -10.72 -18.79
CA CYS A 168 -27.91 -9.98 -18.04
C CYS A 168 -27.93 -8.50 -18.41
N ILE A 169 -27.49 -7.67 -17.47
CA ILE A 169 -27.09 -6.30 -17.78
C ILE A 169 -25.83 -6.31 -18.66
N ASP A 170 -25.54 -5.17 -19.29
CA ASP A 170 -24.28 -5.00 -20.02
C ASP A 170 -23.09 -5.08 -19.05
N ILE A 171 -22.39 -6.22 -19.07
CA ILE A 171 -21.23 -6.51 -18.23
C ILE A 171 -20.09 -5.51 -18.53
N ASN A 172 -19.94 -5.09 -19.79
CA ASN A 172 -18.94 -4.10 -20.17
C ASN A 172 -19.29 -2.73 -19.57
N ALA A 173 -20.56 -2.33 -19.61
CA ALA A 173 -20.99 -1.10 -18.97
C ALA A 173 -20.72 -1.15 -17.46
N TRP A 174 -21.07 -2.26 -16.78
CA TRP A 174 -20.79 -2.44 -15.35
C TRP A 174 -19.30 -2.28 -15.02
N LEU A 175 -18.42 -2.96 -15.75
CA LEU A 175 -16.97 -2.87 -15.54
C LEU A 175 -16.40 -1.47 -15.86
N ARG A 176 -16.90 -0.81 -16.91
CA ARG A 176 -16.47 0.54 -17.31
C ARG A 176 -16.84 1.58 -16.24
N TRP A 177 -18.08 1.56 -15.75
CA TRP A 177 -18.53 2.52 -14.72
C TRP A 177 -17.85 2.27 -13.37
N GLY A 178 -17.68 1.00 -12.96
CA GLY A 178 -16.94 0.65 -11.75
C GLY A 178 -15.47 1.07 -11.82
N GLY A 179 -14.83 0.89 -12.99
CA GLY A 179 -13.46 1.33 -13.27
C GLY A 179 -13.29 2.85 -13.27
N PHE A 180 -14.26 3.60 -13.79
CA PHE A 180 -14.21 5.07 -13.80
C PHE A 180 -14.14 5.65 -12.38
N ALA A 181 -15.00 5.16 -11.47
CA ALA A 181 -14.99 5.60 -10.07
C ALA A 181 -13.67 5.22 -9.37
N HIS A 182 -13.08 4.07 -9.71
CA HIS A 182 -11.78 3.65 -9.22
C HIS A 182 -10.67 4.64 -9.62
N ILE A 183 -10.57 4.97 -10.91
CA ILE A 183 -9.61 5.96 -11.45
C ILE A 183 -9.76 7.30 -10.72
N LEU A 184 -11.00 7.76 -10.54
CA LEU A 184 -11.26 9.03 -9.86
C LEU A 184 -10.72 9.04 -8.43
N THR A 185 -10.85 7.93 -7.68
CA THR A 185 -10.29 7.83 -6.33
C THR A 185 -8.76 7.88 -6.35
N ASP A 186 -8.10 7.34 -7.37
CA ASP A 186 -6.64 7.40 -7.51
C ASP A 186 -6.14 8.80 -7.85
N VAL A 187 -6.86 9.52 -8.73
CA VAL A 187 -6.59 10.93 -9.01
C VAL A 187 -6.65 11.74 -7.72
N VAL A 188 -7.71 11.55 -6.92
CA VAL A 188 -7.88 12.28 -5.66
C VAL A 188 -6.75 11.95 -4.70
N MET A 189 -6.41 10.66 -4.50
CA MET A 189 -5.32 10.26 -3.61
C MET A 189 -3.95 10.81 -4.05
N LEU A 190 -3.72 10.98 -5.35
CA LEU A 190 -2.51 11.59 -5.90
C LEU A 190 -2.43 13.09 -5.61
N ILE A 191 -3.55 13.82 -5.75
CA ILE A 191 -3.61 15.27 -5.54
C ILE A 191 -3.57 15.65 -4.06
N LEU A 192 -4.19 14.83 -3.21
CA LEU A 192 -4.41 15.11 -1.80
C LEU A 192 -3.15 15.57 -1.01
N PRO A 193 -1.96 14.95 -1.14
CA PRO A 193 -0.75 15.39 -0.44
C PRO A 193 -0.09 16.65 -1.06
N MET A 194 -0.39 17.00 -2.32
CA MET A 194 0.30 18.07 -3.07
C MET A 194 0.28 19.44 -2.37
N PRO A 195 -0.86 19.93 -1.83
CA PRO A 195 -0.90 21.22 -1.14
C PRO A 195 0.00 21.29 0.10
N VAL A 196 0.21 20.15 0.76
CA VAL A 196 1.05 20.09 1.96
C VAL A 196 2.54 20.08 1.59
N VAL A 197 2.89 19.56 0.40
CA VAL A 197 4.26 19.59 -0.12
C VAL A 197 4.71 21.01 -0.46
N TRP A 198 3.82 21.80 -1.06
CA TRP A 198 4.12 23.14 -1.52
C TRP A 198 4.45 24.11 -0.37
N ASN A 199 4.06 23.76 0.85
CA ASN A 199 4.40 24.51 2.06
C ASN A 199 5.74 24.02 2.62
N LEU A 200 6.77 24.87 2.49
CA LEU A 200 8.21 24.57 2.41
C LEU A 200 8.92 23.96 3.64
N HIS A 201 8.24 23.43 4.65
CA HIS A 201 8.91 22.79 5.81
C HIS A 201 8.36 21.39 6.14
N ALA A 202 8.25 20.54 5.12
CA ALA A 202 7.77 19.19 5.26
C ALA A 202 8.70 18.33 6.15
N SER A 203 8.18 17.91 7.30
CA SER A 203 8.83 16.90 8.13
C SER A 203 9.09 15.63 7.30
N SER A 204 10.12 14.87 7.64
CA SER A 204 10.45 13.66 6.89
C SER A 204 9.31 12.61 6.86
N ARG A 205 8.28 12.72 7.73
CA ARG A 205 7.06 11.89 7.66
C ARG A 205 6.18 12.28 6.47
N LEU A 206 6.05 13.58 6.22
CA LEU A 206 5.31 14.12 5.09
C LEU A 206 6.00 13.78 3.76
N LYS A 207 7.34 13.92 3.67
CA LYS A 207 8.13 13.52 2.50
C LYS A 207 7.85 12.09 2.05
N LEU A 208 7.74 11.16 3.01
CA LEU A 208 7.47 9.76 2.72
C LEU A 208 6.03 9.51 2.26
N GLY A 209 5.06 10.16 2.92
CA GLY A 209 3.67 10.13 2.46
C GLY A 209 3.59 10.48 0.98
N ILE A 210 4.25 11.58 0.58
CA ILE A 210 4.32 12.06 -0.80
C ILE A 210 4.97 11.05 -1.76
N TRP A 211 6.09 10.44 -1.37
CA TRP A 211 6.72 9.43 -2.22
C TRP A 211 5.80 8.24 -2.45
N VAL A 212 5.09 7.80 -1.40
CA VAL A 212 4.16 6.67 -1.50
C VAL A 212 2.90 7.03 -2.29
N THR A 213 2.33 8.22 -2.08
CA THR A 213 1.19 8.71 -2.87
C THR A 213 1.53 8.81 -4.34
N PHE A 214 2.73 9.30 -4.65
CA PHE A 214 3.19 9.51 -6.00
C PHE A 214 3.45 8.18 -6.69
N LEU A 215 4.15 7.25 -6.03
CA LEU A 215 4.39 5.90 -6.56
C LEU A 215 3.06 5.15 -6.77
N MET A 216 2.19 5.13 -5.76
CA MET A 216 0.91 4.44 -5.83
C MET A 216 -0.03 5.07 -6.86
N GLY A 217 -0.21 6.39 -6.79
CA GLY A 217 -1.12 7.12 -7.66
C GLY A 217 -0.66 7.10 -9.11
N SER A 218 0.65 7.21 -9.39
CA SER A 218 1.15 7.14 -10.76
C SER A 218 0.99 5.74 -11.35
N VAL A 219 1.36 4.70 -10.60
CA VAL A 219 1.26 3.33 -11.13
C VAL A 219 -0.19 2.88 -11.21
N GLY A 220 -1.00 3.14 -10.19
CA GLY A 220 -2.44 2.87 -10.17
C GLY A 220 -3.21 3.59 -11.27
N MET A 221 -2.88 4.86 -11.54
CA MET A 221 -3.45 5.60 -12.66
C MET A 221 -3.08 4.97 -14.00
N VAL A 222 -1.80 4.62 -14.20
CA VAL A 222 -1.34 4.02 -15.46
C VAL A 222 -1.96 2.64 -15.65
N SER A 223 -1.99 1.78 -14.63
CA SER A 223 -2.64 0.47 -14.70
C SER A 223 -4.12 0.60 -15.00
N SER A 224 -4.82 1.50 -14.31
CA SER A 224 -6.25 1.71 -14.52
C SER A 224 -6.55 2.30 -15.90
N ILE A 225 -5.71 3.20 -16.46
CA ILE A 225 -5.87 3.72 -17.83
C ILE A 225 -5.66 2.61 -18.85
N ILE A 226 -4.62 1.79 -18.69
CA ILE A 226 -4.36 0.65 -19.58
C ILE A 226 -5.54 -0.31 -19.53
N ARG A 227 -6.01 -0.69 -18.34
CA ARG A 227 -7.18 -1.55 -18.17
C ARG A 227 -8.44 -0.93 -18.78
N PHE A 228 -8.65 0.38 -18.60
CA PHE A 228 -9.77 1.09 -19.20
C PHE A 228 -9.71 1.00 -20.72
N ARG A 229 -8.54 1.21 -21.34
CA ARG A 229 -8.33 1.00 -22.78
C ARG A 229 -8.68 -0.43 -23.20
N GLU A 230 -8.22 -1.43 -22.46
CA GLU A 230 -8.49 -2.83 -22.78
C GLU A 230 -9.99 -3.16 -22.79
N PHE A 231 -10.82 -2.50 -21.96
CA PHE A 231 -12.28 -2.63 -22.00
C PHE A 231 -12.97 -2.02 -23.24
N TYR A 232 -12.27 -1.17 -24.01
CA TYR A 232 -12.79 -0.61 -25.27
C TYR A 232 -12.23 -1.30 -26.50
N VAL A 233 -10.99 -1.79 -26.43
CA VAL A 233 -10.31 -2.46 -27.55
C VAL A 233 -10.75 -3.91 -27.66
N THR A 234 -11.10 -4.54 -26.53
CA THR A 234 -11.43 -5.96 -26.50
C THR A 234 -12.94 -6.14 -26.61
N ASP A 235 -13.42 -6.52 -27.79
CA ASP A 235 -14.81 -6.89 -27.97
C ASP A 235 -15.04 -8.28 -27.36
N VAL A 236 -15.76 -8.31 -26.24
CA VAL A 236 -16.03 -9.51 -25.43
C VAL A 236 -16.98 -10.48 -26.16
N GLN A 237 -17.36 -10.19 -27.40
CA GLN A 237 -18.26 -11.02 -28.20
C GLN A 237 -17.55 -12.18 -28.91
N GLY A 238 -16.21 -12.15 -29.03
CA GLY A 238 -15.44 -13.20 -29.70
C GLY A 238 -14.81 -14.19 -28.72
N ASP A 239 -13.65 -13.84 -28.18
CA ASP A 239 -12.82 -14.74 -27.37
C ASP A 239 -12.63 -14.21 -25.94
N VAL A 240 -13.60 -14.47 -25.07
CA VAL A 240 -13.62 -13.93 -23.70
C VAL A 240 -12.47 -14.46 -22.85
N THR A 241 -12.09 -15.73 -23.01
CA THR A 241 -11.03 -16.36 -22.21
C THR A 241 -9.65 -15.84 -22.57
N TRP A 242 -9.39 -15.57 -23.86
CA TRP A 242 -8.16 -14.92 -24.31
C TRP A 242 -8.13 -13.43 -23.96
N ALA A 243 -9.23 -12.72 -24.18
CA ALA A 243 -9.40 -11.31 -23.85
C ALA A 243 -9.15 -11.02 -22.36
N ALA A 244 -9.80 -11.79 -21.49
CA ALA A 244 -9.77 -11.57 -20.06
C ALA A 244 -8.38 -11.79 -19.44
N SER A 245 -7.52 -12.61 -20.06
CA SER A 245 -6.17 -12.87 -19.55
C SER A 245 -5.35 -11.60 -19.31
N THR A 246 -5.40 -10.64 -20.24
CA THR A 246 -4.70 -9.36 -20.11
C THR A 246 -5.26 -8.55 -18.94
N LEU A 247 -6.59 -8.51 -18.80
CA LEU A 247 -7.27 -7.79 -17.72
C LEU A 247 -6.92 -8.35 -16.34
N VAL A 248 -6.87 -9.68 -16.23
CA VAL A 248 -6.52 -10.37 -14.98
C VAL A 248 -5.07 -10.09 -14.57
N VAL A 249 -4.13 -10.13 -15.52
CA VAL A 249 -2.72 -9.81 -15.25
C VAL A 249 -2.56 -8.39 -14.72
N TRP A 250 -3.22 -7.42 -15.34
CA TRP A 250 -3.18 -6.03 -14.88
C TRP A 250 -3.82 -5.86 -13.50
N ALA A 251 -4.91 -6.57 -13.23
CA ALA A 251 -5.58 -6.56 -11.92
C ALA A 251 -4.64 -7.03 -10.78
N GLU A 252 -3.90 -8.12 -11.02
CA GLU A 252 -2.94 -8.69 -10.06
C GLU A 252 -1.78 -7.72 -9.80
N ILE A 253 -1.20 -7.16 -10.87
CA ILE A 253 -0.11 -6.17 -10.78
C ILE A 253 -0.58 -4.94 -9.99
N GLU A 254 -1.76 -4.42 -10.31
CA GLU A 254 -2.33 -3.24 -9.68
C GLU A 254 -2.58 -3.47 -8.18
N GLY A 255 -3.27 -4.56 -7.83
CA GLY A 255 -3.52 -4.94 -6.43
C GLY A 255 -2.24 -5.08 -5.62
N GLY A 256 -1.23 -5.77 -6.17
CA GLY A 256 0.04 -5.96 -5.48
C GLY A 256 0.87 -4.69 -5.33
N ILE A 257 0.86 -3.80 -6.32
CA ILE A 257 1.56 -2.51 -6.21
C ILE A 257 0.90 -1.63 -5.15
N TYR A 258 -0.44 -1.61 -5.06
CA TYR A 258 -1.14 -0.91 -3.99
C TYR A 258 -0.70 -1.40 -2.60
N LEU A 259 -0.64 -2.72 -2.43
CA LEU A 259 -0.26 -3.35 -1.16
C LEU A 259 1.21 -3.06 -0.80
N ILE A 260 2.13 -3.25 -1.75
CA ILE A 260 3.56 -2.96 -1.57
C ILE A 260 3.77 -1.47 -1.25
N ALA A 261 3.11 -0.58 -1.98
CA ALA A 261 3.21 0.87 -1.75
C ALA A 261 2.72 1.25 -0.34
N ALA A 262 1.62 0.65 0.14
CA ALA A 262 1.11 0.89 1.49
C ALA A 262 2.07 0.39 2.60
N CYS A 263 2.98 -0.54 2.30
CA CYS A 263 4.01 -1.01 3.23
C CYS A 263 5.24 -0.09 3.33
N LEU A 264 5.59 0.65 2.26
CA LEU A 264 6.77 1.53 2.20
C LEU A 264 6.89 2.55 3.35
N PRO A 265 5.80 3.18 3.84
CA PRO A 265 5.89 4.17 4.91
C PRO A 265 6.51 3.63 6.21
N THR A 266 6.33 2.34 6.46
CA THR A 266 6.71 1.68 7.72
C THR A 266 8.19 1.28 7.73
N TYR A 267 8.87 1.20 6.58
CA TYR A 267 10.27 0.79 6.49
C TYR A 267 11.29 1.90 6.80
N ARG A 268 10.85 3.16 6.81
CA ARG A 268 11.73 4.32 7.00
C ARG A 268 12.60 4.28 8.26
N PRO A 269 12.07 3.95 9.43
CA PRO A 269 12.91 3.93 10.63
C PRO A 269 13.91 2.74 10.65
N LEU A 270 13.61 1.62 9.96
CA LEU A 270 14.57 0.57 9.65
C LEU A 270 15.71 1.06 8.75
N THR A 271 15.42 1.80 7.68
CA THR A 271 16.49 2.29 6.79
C THR A 271 17.40 3.27 7.52
N LYS A 272 16.86 4.13 8.40
CA LYS A 272 17.68 5.01 9.25
C LYS A 272 18.54 4.22 10.24
N PHE A 273 18.02 3.14 10.82
CA PHE A 273 18.76 2.28 11.75
C PHE A 273 19.84 1.44 11.06
N LEU A 274 19.51 0.82 9.93
CA LEU A 274 20.43 0.05 9.09
C LEU A 274 21.54 0.94 8.53
N TRP A 275 21.19 2.12 8.02
CA TRP A 275 22.17 3.08 7.51
C TRP A 275 23.12 3.56 8.62
N ARG A 276 22.61 3.86 9.83
CA ARG A 276 23.47 4.18 10.99
C ARG A 276 24.40 3.02 11.37
N ARG A 277 23.95 1.76 11.32
CA ARG A 277 24.80 0.59 11.60
C ARG A 277 25.84 0.32 10.51
N VAL A 278 25.49 0.51 9.24
CA VAL A 278 26.42 0.34 8.10
C VAL A 278 27.48 1.44 8.11
N LEU A 279 27.12 2.70 8.35
CA LEU A 279 28.07 3.80 8.52
C LEU A 279 28.98 3.59 9.73
N ARG A 280 28.44 3.09 10.85
CA ARG A 280 29.24 2.80 12.06
C ARG A 280 30.23 1.64 11.84
N LYS A 281 29.85 0.60 11.08
CA LYS A 281 30.78 -0.48 10.68
C LYS A 281 31.88 0.03 9.74
N ARG A 282 31.59 0.99 8.87
CA ARG A 282 32.58 1.61 7.97
C ARG A 282 33.59 2.48 8.71
N SER A 283 33.17 3.16 9.79
CA SER A 283 34.06 3.95 10.66
C SER A 283 35.04 3.08 11.45
N GLN A 284 34.58 1.95 12.01
CA GLN A 284 35.44 1.07 12.81
C GLN A 284 36.51 0.31 12.00
N THR A 285 36.31 0.17 10.68
CA THR A 285 37.30 -0.50 9.80
C THR A 285 38.43 0.45 9.36
N GLY A 286 38.27 1.76 9.53
CA GLY A 286 39.29 2.77 9.19
C GLY A 286 40.23 3.17 10.33
N GLU A 287 39.94 2.78 11.57
CA GLU A 287 40.64 3.23 12.78
C GLU A 287 41.61 2.18 13.38
N SER A 288 41.88 1.08 12.66
CA SER A 288 42.79 0.01 13.10
C SER A 288 44.19 0.03 12.46
N LEU A 289 44.56 1.11 11.74
CA LEU A 289 45.94 1.34 11.28
C LEU A 289 46.46 2.62 11.94
N HIS A 290 47.54 2.52 12.71
CA HIS A 290 48.22 3.58 13.50
C HIS A 290 47.76 3.79 14.96
N THR A 291 47.80 2.73 15.76
CA THR A 291 48.30 2.86 17.15
C THR A 291 49.50 1.95 17.32
N GLY A 292 50.70 2.53 17.40
CA GLY A 292 51.92 1.76 17.60
C GLY A 292 53.20 2.56 17.48
N THR A 293 53.45 3.50 18.40
CA THR A 293 54.80 3.73 18.98
C THR A 293 54.68 4.70 20.15
N GLY A 294 55.02 4.21 21.34
CA GLY A 294 55.05 5.03 22.55
C GLY A 294 56.24 5.98 22.59
N HIS A 295 56.10 7.05 23.38
CA HIS A 295 57.16 7.48 24.28
C HIS A 295 56.56 8.13 25.53
N ARG A 296 57.18 7.75 26.64
CA ARG A 296 56.96 8.17 28.01
C ARG A 296 57.70 9.50 28.21
N ALA A 297 57.01 10.55 28.64
CA ALA A 297 57.65 11.70 29.29
C ALA A 297 56.64 12.38 30.23
N SER A 298 56.91 12.24 31.53
CA SER A 298 56.40 13.09 32.61
C SER A 298 56.79 14.55 32.38
N GLN A 299 55.96 15.52 32.79
CA GLN A 299 56.30 16.61 33.73
C GLN A 299 55.08 17.54 34.01
N LEU A 300 54.84 17.72 35.31
CA LEU A 300 54.27 18.82 36.12
C LEU A 300 53.40 19.95 35.50
N ARG A 301 52.28 20.22 36.22
CA ARG A 301 51.41 21.43 36.26
C ARG A 301 52.13 22.66 36.89
N PRO A 302 51.50 23.86 37.01
CA PRO A 302 50.42 24.52 36.27
C PRO A 302 50.75 25.99 35.87
N GLY A 303 49.98 26.62 34.96
CA GLY A 303 50.16 28.04 34.66
C GLY A 303 49.04 28.66 33.83
N LEU A 304 48.50 29.75 34.35
CA LEU A 304 47.42 30.61 33.86
C LEU A 304 47.76 31.28 32.51
N GLY A 305 46.80 31.46 31.61
CA GLY A 305 46.98 32.27 30.41
C GLY A 305 45.86 32.12 29.40
N SER A 306 44.99 33.12 29.30
CA SER A 306 43.92 33.20 28.31
C SER A 306 44.46 33.34 26.89
N THR A 307 43.78 32.76 25.89
CA THR A 307 43.38 33.45 24.65
C THR A 307 42.49 32.53 23.80
N HIS A 308 41.37 33.11 23.37
CA HIS A 308 40.55 32.78 22.20
C HIS A 308 41.16 31.78 21.19
N ASN A 309 40.43 30.71 20.87
CA ASN A 309 40.05 30.49 19.47
C ASN A 309 38.78 29.63 19.35
N GLU A 310 37.82 30.15 18.59
CA GLU A 310 36.57 29.51 18.23
C GLU A 310 36.79 28.43 17.18
N SER A 311 36.11 27.29 17.34
CA SER A 311 35.49 26.54 16.23
C SER A 311 34.55 25.48 16.81
N LYS A 312 33.43 25.95 17.37
CA LYS A 312 32.29 25.08 17.68
C LYS A 312 31.47 24.87 16.41
N PHE A 313 31.42 23.63 15.94
CA PHE A 313 30.51 23.18 14.89
C PHE A 313 29.05 23.27 15.39
N PRO A 314 28.18 24.15 14.85
CA PRO A 314 26.88 24.47 15.46
C PRO A 314 25.76 23.43 15.25
N TRP A 315 26.00 22.33 14.53
CA TRP A 315 24.93 21.42 14.10
C TRP A 315 24.72 20.19 15.00
N MET A 316 25.52 20.01 16.07
CA MET A 316 25.36 18.89 17.01
C MET A 316 24.53 19.19 18.27
N GLU A 317 24.30 20.46 18.62
CA GLU A 317 23.55 20.83 19.83
C GLU A 317 22.03 20.74 19.62
N ALA A 318 21.53 20.96 18.40
CA ALA A 318 20.09 21.00 18.10
C ALA A 318 19.39 19.63 18.25
N SER A 319 20.12 18.51 18.15
CA SER A 319 19.54 17.17 18.32
C SER A 319 19.47 16.70 19.78
N ARG A 320 20.19 17.37 20.71
CA ARG A 320 20.21 16.97 22.12
C ARG A 320 19.02 17.55 22.90
N SER A 321 18.53 18.74 22.52
CA SER A 321 17.38 19.35 23.21
C SER A 321 16.04 18.66 22.91
N GLU A 322 15.85 18.09 21.71
CA GLU A 322 14.62 17.33 21.39
C GLU A 322 14.51 16.02 22.20
N GLU A 323 15.64 15.35 22.49
CA GLU A 323 15.65 14.12 23.29
C GLU A 323 15.37 14.38 24.78
N ASP A 324 15.80 15.53 25.31
CA ASP A 324 15.52 15.93 26.70
C ASP A 324 14.06 16.39 26.91
N VAL A 325 13.44 17.03 25.91
CA VAL A 325 12.01 17.37 25.95
C VAL A 325 11.13 16.11 25.90
N LEU A 326 11.53 15.08 25.13
CA LEU A 326 10.82 13.80 25.07
C LEU A 326 10.97 12.97 26.37
N ARG A 327 12.06 13.15 27.13
CA ARG A 327 12.24 12.52 28.45
C ARG A 327 11.44 13.20 29.56
N MET A 328 11.23 14.52 29.49
CA MET A 328 10.37 15.21 30.47
C MET A 328 8.88 14.87 30.32
N VAL A 329 8.39 14.65 29.09
CA VAL A 329 6.98 14.29 28.85
C VAL A 329 6.64 12.85 29.29
N THR A 330 7.65 11.98 29.46
CA THR A 330 7.45 10.56 29.81
C THR A 330 7.59 10.23 31.30
N LEU A 331 7.87 11.21 32.17
CA LEU A 331 7.90 11.05 33.63
C LEU A 331 6.70 11.69 34.37
N GLY A 332 5.64 12.04 33.64
CA GLY A 332 4.35 12.49 34.20
C GLY A 332 3.34 11.36 34.36
N SER A 333 3.74 10.22 34.92
CA SER A 333 2.81 9.18 35.39
C SER A 333 3.31 8.67 36.73
N ARG A 334 3.00 9.41 37.78
CA ARG A 334 3.06 8.89 39.14
C ARG A 334 1.67 8.97 39.75
N SER A 335 1.12 7.77 39.93
CA SER A 335 0.11 7.43 40.91
C SER A 335 0.40 8.11 42.25
N SER A 336 -0.58 8.86 42.77
CA SER A 336 -0.67 9.20 44.19
C SER A 336 -1.99 8.65 44.72
N ALA A 337 -1.93 7.41 45.19
CA ALA A 337 -2.64 7.03 46.39
C ALA A 337 -1.93 7.71 47.59
N ASP A 338 -2.71 8.02 48.64
CA ASP A 338 -2.34 8.68 49.90
C ASP A 338 -2.28 10.21 49.93
N ILE A 339 -3.45 10.86 50.12
CA ILE A 339 -3.57 12.08 50.95
C ILE A 339 -4.90 12.04 51.74
N LYS A 340 -4.82 12.14 53.07
CA LYS A 340 -5.89 12.21 54.08
C LYS A 340 -6.42 13.66 54.27
N PRO A 341 -7.59 13.86 54.93
CA PRO A 341 -8.48 15.00 54.70
C PRO A 341 -8.11 16.26 55.48
N GLY A 342 -8.50 17.41 54.93
CA GLY A 342 -8.62 18.67 55.66
C GLY A 342 -7.76 19.82 55.13
N GLN A 343 -8.26 20.56 54.13
CA GLN A 343 -8.09 22.01 54.04
C GLN A 343 -8.98 22.62 52.94
N ILE A 344 -10.09 23.19 53.41
CA ILE A 344 -10.75 24.46 53.08
C ILE A 344 -10.62 25.02 51.65
N VAL A 345 -11.82 25.13 51.06
CA VAL A 345 -12.28 25.85 49.85
C VAL A 345 -11.86 27.32 49.82
N VAL A 346 -11.47 27.82 48.64
CA VAL A 346 -11.90 29.14 48.14
C VAL A 346 -12.11 29.04 46.62
N GLU A 347 -13.38 28.99 46.21
CA GLU A 347 -13.82 29.28 44.84
C GLU A 347 -13.63 30.77 44.55
N HIS A 348 -13.17 31.11 43.34
CA HIS A 348 -13.51 32.41 42.75
C HIS A 348 -13.91 32.23 41.28
N HIS A 349 -15.22 32.38 41.08
CA HIS A 349 -15.88 32.77 39.85
C HIS A 349 -15.18 33.97 39.18
N PHE A 350 -14.99 33.94 37.86
CA PHE A 350 -15.12 35.12 37.02
C PHE A 350 -15.66 34.72 35.64
N SER A 351 -16.81 35.30 35.29
CA SER A 351 -17.46 35.29 33.99
C SER A 351 -17.38 36.71 33.41
N VAL A 352 -17.81 36.86 32.14
CA VAL A 352 -18.01 38.09 31.35
C VAL A 352 -16.72 38.52 30.60
N HIS A 353 -16.67 38.63 29.27
CA HIS A 353 -17.68 38.99 28.25
C HIS A 353 -17.64 38.12 26.99
#